data_AF-A0A9X3TW37-F1
#
_entry.id   AF-A0A9X3TW37-F1
#
_cell.length_a   1.000
_cell.length_b   1.000
_cell.length_c   1.000
_cell.angle_alpha   90.00
_cell.angle_beta   90.00
_cell.angle_gamma   90.00
#
_symmetry.space_group_name_H-M   'P 1'
#
loop_
_entity.id
_entity.type
_entity.pdbx_description
1 polymer ?
#
loop_
_entity_poly.entity_id
_entity_poly.type
_entity_poly.pdbx_seq_one_letter_code
_entity_poly.pdbx_strand_id
1 'polypeptide(L)'
;MADDTTVTLAQMRSSSVILDFIKDESLLPDLYPRMWDQKTQSWKDKKPSLERAALKFAQRVTAAKDKDGLITVTASWNSAANAQAVVQKFIARINKLRRDQARLEAERNLEYLYARLREEPTLELRNTVSSMIAKEMRTIMRTENPSDYSLKIIDPPLIPEFRSSPKRALLVLLGAIFGFAAGVISLLIRQSLRAAK
;
A
#
# COMPACT_ATOMS: atom_id res chain seq x y z
N MET A 1 6.94 -8.71 21.33
CA MET A 1 7.42 -7.72 20.34
C MET A 1 6.55 -7.88 19.11
N ALA A 2 5.86 -6.82 18.66
CA ALA A 2 5.22 -6.88 17.35
C ALA A 2 6.32 -7.12 16.32
N ASP A 3 6.14 -8.12 15.47
CA ASP A 3 7.02 -8.38 14.32
C ASP A 3 7.13 -7.10 13.48
N ASP A 4 8.35 -6.69 13.11
CA ASP A 4 8.65 -5.46 12.35
C ASP A 4 7.81 -5.37 11.06
N THR A 5 7.50 -6.54 10.48
CA THR A 5 6.63 -6.68 9.31
C THR A 5 5.16 -6.31 9.61
N THR A 6 4.65 -6.62 10.80
CA THR A 6 3.28 -6.30 11.21
C THR A 6 3.10 -4.80 11.46
N VAL A 7 4.10 -4.16 12.08
CA VAL A 7 4.11 -2.69 12.26
C VAL A 7 4.15 -2.00 10.90
N THR A 8 5.03 -2.46 10.01
CA THR A 8 5.15 -1.91 8.65
C THR A 8 3.86 -2.10 7.84
N LEU A 9 3.22 -3.27 7.96
CA LEU A 9 1.92 -3.53 7.34
C LEU A 9 0.82 -2.58 7.88
N ALA A 10 0.80 -2.31 9.18
CA ALA A 10 -0.13 -1.37 9.79
C ALA A 10 0.10 0.06 9.27
N GLN A 11 1.36 0.47 9.10
CA GLN A 11 1.71 1.78 8.52
C GLN A 11 1.24 1.90 7.06
N MET A 12 1.41 0.86 6.24
CA MET A 12 0.91 0.83 4.86
C MET A 12 -0.62 1.00 4.78
N ARG A 13 -1.35 0.52 5.78
CA ARG A 13 -2.82 0.62 5.84
C ARG A 13 -3.31 1.88 6.54
N SER A 14 -2.42 2.67 7.14
CA SER A 14 -2.80 3.85 7.92
C SER A 14 -3.36 4.95 7.01
N SER A 15 -4.55 5.46 7.36
CA SER A 15 -5.18 6.57 6.65
C SER A 15 -4.31 7.82 6.62
N SER A 16 -3.57 8.14 7.68
CA SER A 16 -2.69 9.33 7.69
C SER A 16 -1.58 9.22 6.64
N VAL A 17 -0.91 8.07 6.58
CA VAL A 17 0.16 7.80 5.62
C VAL A 17 -0.36 7.83 4.18
N ILE A 18 -1.53 7.23 3.95
CA ILE A 18 -2.19 7.26 2.63
C ILE A 18 -2.56 8.68 2.23
N LEU A 19 -3.13 9.47 3.15
CA LEU A 19 -3.52 10.86 2.90
C LEU A 19 -2.32 11.73 2.51
N ASP A 20 -1.22 11.61 3.25
CA ASP A 20 0.00 12.36 2.98
C ASP A 20 0.61 11.91 1.65
N PHE A 21 0.62 10.62 1.35
CA PHE A 21 1.09 10.10 0.08
C PHE A 21 0.26 10.61 -1.12
N ILE A 22 -1.07 10.64 -1.00
CA ILE A 22 -1.95 11.16 -2.06
C ILE A 22 -1.70 12.65 -2.33
N LYS A 23 -1.41 13.43 -1.28
CA LYS A 23 -1.09 14.85 -1.39
C LYS A 23 0.27 15.06 -2.06
N ASP A 24 1.31 14.41 -1.53
CA ASP A 24 2.70 14.57 -1.99
C ASP A 24 2.86 14.16 -3.46
N GLU A 25 2.22 13.06 -3.85
CA GLU A 25 2.29 12.53 -5.22
C GLU A 25 1.19 13.07 -6.15
N SER A 26 0.36 14.00 -5.68
CA SER A 26 -0.75 14.60 -6.45
C SER A 26 -1.64 13.57 -7.14
N LEU A 27 -1.99 12.48 -6.46
CA LEU A 27 -2.69 11.31 -7.05
C LEU A 27 -4.20 11.52 -7.28
N LEU A 28 -4.75 12.67 -6.90
CA LEU A 28 -6.19 12.91 -7.02
C LEU A 28 -6.73 12.78 -8.47
N PRO A 29 -6.08 13.35 -9.50
CA PRO A 29 -6.49 13.16 -10.90
C PRO A 29 -6.49 11.70 -11.32
N ASP A 30 -5.45 10.95 -10.95
CA ASP A 30 -5.28 9.53 -11.29
C ASP A 30 -6.32 8.63 -10.60
N LEU A 31 -6.72 8.99 -9.38
CA LEU A 31 -7.79 8.32 -8.67
C LEU A 31 -9.16 8.67 -9.25
N TYR A 32 -9.35 9.87 -9.81
CA TYR A 32 -10.63 10.35 -10.33
C TYR A 32 -10.55 10.87 -11.78
N PRO A 33 -10.16 10.02 -12.76
CA PRO A 33 -9.91 10.45 -14.13
C PRO A 33 -11.17 10.92 -14.86
N ARG A 34 -12.37 10.52 -14.39
CA ARG A 34 -13.64 10.99 -14.95
C ARG A 34 -14.00 12.42 -14.51
N MET A 35 -13.55 12.83 -13.32
CA MET A 35 -13.83 14.14 -12.73
C MET A 35 -12.73 15.17 -13.03
N TRP A 36 -11.57 14.71 -13.49
CA TRP A 36 -10.46 15.55 -13.89
C TRP A 36 -10.51 15.83 -15.39
N ASP A 37 -10.31 17.08 -15.78
CA ASP A 37 -10.07 17.45 -17.16
C ASP A 37 -8.57 17.67 -17.39
N GLN A 38 -7.98 16.82 -18.24
CA GLN A 38 -6.56 16.89 -18.55
C GLN A 38 -6.20 18.09 -19.44
N LYS A 39 -7.15 18.63 -20.21
CA LYS A 39 -6.90 19.77 -21.11
C LYS A 39 -6.89 21.10 -20.35
N THR A 40 -7.84 21.27 -19.43
CA THR A 40 -7.98 22.52 -18.64
C THR A 40 -7.28 22.45 -17.29
N GLN A 41 -6.67 21.29 -16.95
CA GLN A 41 -6.08 21.00 -15.64
C GLN A 41 -7.00 21.40 -14.47
N SER A 42 -8.29 21.14 -14.63
CA SER A 42 -9.31 21.53 -13.67
C SER A 42 -10.29 20.40 -13.38
N TRP A 43 -10.96 20.52 -12.24
CA TRP A 43 -12.04 19.61 -11.87
C TRP A 43 -13.31 20.00 -12.63
N LYS A 44 -13.94 19.03 -13.28
CA LYS A 44 -15.21 19.23 -14.00
C LYS A 44 -16.35 19.57 -13.04
N ASP A 45 -16.26 19.05 -11.82
CA ASP A 45 -17.19 19.25 -10.72
C ASP A 45 -16.43 19.67 -9.45
N LYS A 46 -17.10 19.60 -8.28
CA LYS A 46 -16.46 19.78 -6.99
C LYS A 46 -15.32 18.77 -6.78
N LYS A 47 -14.14 19.29 -6.42
CA LYS A 47 -12.96 18.52 -6.03
C LYS A 47 -13.35 17.43 -5.00
N PRO A 48 -12.96 16.15 -5.21
CA PRO A 48 -13.20 15.08 -4.26
C PRO A 48 -12.57 15.40 -2.89
N SER A 49 -13.21 14.96 -1.80
CA SER A 49 -12.61 15.06 -0.47
C SER A 49 -11.42 14.10 -0.35
N LEU A 50 -10.44 14.50 0.46
CA LEU A 50 -9.24 13.69 0.71
C LEU A 50 -9.57 12.35 1.36
N GLU A 51 -10.56 12.30 2.26
CA GLU A 51 -11.02 11.06 2.89
C GLU A 51 -11.56 10.06 1.86
N ARG A 52 -12.38 10.53 0.90
CA ARG A 52 -12.86 9.68 -0.19
C ARG A 52 -11.71 9.18 -1.07
N ALA A 53 -10.69 10.01 -1.29
CA ALA A 53 -9.50 9.60 -2.01
C ALA A 53 -8.72 8.51 -1.26
N ALA A 54 -8.55 8.63 0.05
CA ALA A 54 -7.91 7.62 0.88
C ALA A 54 -8.66 6.29 0.85
N LEU A 55 -9.99 6.30 0.98
CA LEU A 55 -10.81 5.08 0.86
C LEU A 55 -10.64 4.42 -0.52
N LYS A 56 -10.66 5.21 -1.59
CA LYS A 56 -10.48 4.71 -2.96
C LYS A 56 -9.07 4.17 -3.20
N PHE A 57 -8.05 4.80 -2.60
CA PHE A 57 -6.68 4.33 -2.64
C PHE A 57 -6.54 3.00 -1.92
N ALA A 58 -7.11 2.85 -0.72
CA ALA A 58 -7.10 1.59 0.04
C ALA A 58 -7.83 0.43 -0.68
N GLN A 59 -8.79 0.74 -1.57
CA GLN A 59 -9.43 -0.27 -2.44
C GLN A 59 -8.54 -0.67 -3.63
N ARG A 60 -7.65 0.21 -4.08
CA ARG A 60 -6.77 -0.01 -5.24
C ARG A 60 -5.40 -0.52 -4.87
N VAL A 61 -4.90 -0.18 -3.68
CA VAL A 61 -3.62 -0.59 -3.13
C VAL A 61 -3.86 -1.44 -1.90
N THR A 62 -3.46 -2.70 -1.98
CA THR A 62 -3.57 -3.65 -0.87
C THR A 62 -2.19 -4.15 -0.50
N ALA A 63 -1.90 -4.13 0.79
CA ALA A 63 -0.73 -4.78 1.36
C ALA A 63 -1.21 -5.97 2.19
N ALA A 64 -0.63 -7.15 1.95
CA ALA A 64 -0.93 -8.37 2.69
C ALA A 64 0.37 -9.07 3.08
N LYS A 65 0.39 -9.66 4.26
CA LYS A 65 1.50 -10.49 4.73
C LYS A 65 1.17 -11.96 4.45
N ASP A 66 2.10 -12.65 3.82
CA ASP A 66 2.02 -14.10 3.59
C ASP A 66 2.55 -14.88 4.81
N LYS A 67 2.28 -16.19 4.84
CA LYS A 67 2.71 -17.10 5.90
C LYS A 67 4.23 -17.14 6.06
N ASP A 68 4.96 -16.92 4.97
CA ASP A 68 6.43 -16.89 4.93
C ASP A 68 7.02 -15.56 5.44
N GLY A 69 6.20 -14.63 5.92
CA GLY A 69 6.63 -13.32 6.41
C GLY A 69 6.82 -12.26 5.33
N LEU A 70 6.64 -12.61 4.06
CA LEU A 70 6.72 -11.71 2.93
C LEU A 70 5.52 -10.76 2.87
N ILE A 71 5.76 -9.49 2.55
CA ILE A 71 4.70 -8.50 2.32
C ILE A 71 4.50 -8.36 0.81
N THR A 72 3.32 -8.71 0.35
CA THR A 72 2.90 -8.49 -1.04
C THR A 72 2.10 -7.19 -1.12
N VAL A 73 2.58 -6.24 -1.94
CA VAL A 73 1.89 -4.97 -2.23
C VAL A 73 1.33 -5.05 -3.63
N THR A 74 0.00 -4.98 -3.76
CA THR A 74 -0.71 -4.99 -5.04
C THR A 74 -1.32 -3.62 -5.29
N ALA A 75 -1.15 -3.07 -6.50
CA ALA A 75 -1.84 -1.86 -6.92
C ALA A 75 -2.59 -2.07 -8.25
N SER A 76 -3.80 -1.51 -8.34
CA SER A 76 -4.65 -1.58 -9.53
C SER A 76 -4.94 -0.19 -10.09
N TRP A 77 -4.35 0.13 -11.25
CA TRP A 77 -4.53 1.39 -11.96
C TRP A 77 -5.06 1.17 -13.38
N ASN A 78 -5.53 2.25 -14.00
CA ASN A 78 -5.98 2.24 -15.40
C ASN A 78 -4.82 2.12 -16.40
N SER A 79 -3.61 2.52 -15.99
CA SER A 79 -2.37 2.44 -16.77
C SER A 79 -1.38 1.53 -16.05
N ALA A 80 -0.75 0.62 -16.80
CA ALA A 80 0.25 -0.30 -16.29
C ALA A 80 1.48 0.45 -15.74
N ALA A 81 1.93 1.50 -16.43
CA ALA A 81 3.03 2.36 -15.98
C ALA A 81 2.68 3.08 -14.66
N ASN A 82 1.46 3.60 -14.53
CA ASN A 82 1.05 4.27 -13.29
C ASN A 82 0.95 3.27 -12.12
N ALA A 83 0.47 2.04 -12.38
CA ALA A 83 0.43 1.00 -11.35
C ALA A 83 1.83 0.72 -10.79
N GLN A 84 2.81 0.53 -11.67
CA GLN A 84 4.20 0.33 -11.29
C GLN A 84 4.76 1.51 -10.50
N ALA A 85 4.63 2.72 -11.05
CA ALA A 85 5.16 3.94 -10.44
C ALA A 85 4.57 4.19 -9.05
N VAL A 86 3.25 3.98 -8.88
CA VAL A 86 2.59 4.15 -7.58
C VAL A 86 3.12 3.15 -6.56
N VAL A 87 3.26 1.86 -6.92
CA VAL A 87 3.81 0.85 -6.00
C VAL A 87 5.24 1.20 -5.60
N GLN A 88 6.08 1.52 -6.58
CA GLN A 88 7.48 1.87 -6.34
C GLN A 88 7.62 3.06 -5.40
N LYS A 89 6.88 4.15 -5.68
CA LYS A 89 6.87 5.36 -4.85
C LYS A 89 6.28 5.10 -3.46
N PHE A 90 5.24 4.29 -3.36
CA PHE A 90 4.62 3.96 -2.09
C PHE A 90 5.56 3.16 -1.19
N ILE A 91 6.23 2.12 -1.73
CA ILE A 91 7.24 1.35 -0.99
C ILE A 91 8.40 2.27 -0.56
N ALA A 92 8.89 3.13 -1.46
CA ALA A 92 9.96 4.08 -1.13
C ALA A 92 9.55 5.05 -0.01
N ARG A 93 8.29 5.53 -0.02
CA ARG A 93 7.75 6.40 1.03
C ARG A 93 7.68 5.70 2.38
N ILE A 94 7.19 4.46 2.41
CA ILE A 94 7.10 3.67 3.65
C ILE A 94 8.50 3.40 4.21
N ASN A 95 9.45 3.01 3.37
CA ASN A 95 10.85 2.81 3.77
C ASN A 95 11.47 4.10 4.33
N LYS A 96 11.20 5.25 3.68
CA LYS A 96 11.66 6.55 4.19
C LYS A 96 11.06 6.86 5.56
N LEU A 97 9.76 6.68 5.73
CA LEU A 97 9.08 6.92 7.01
C LEU A 97 9.67 6.05 8.13
N ARG A 98 9.88 4.75 7.87
CA ARG A 98 10.51 3.82 8.83
C ARG A 98 11.92 4.25 9.19
N ARG A 99 12.73 4.68 8.20
CA ARG A 99 14.08 5.21 8.44
C ARG A 99 14.07 6.43 9.34
N ASP A 100 13.24 7.41 9.01
CA ASP A 100 13.21 8.68 9.72
C ASP A 100 12.75 8.47 11.17
N GLN A 101 11.74 7.62 11.39
CA GLN A 101 11.27 7.25 12.73
C GLN A 101 12.35 6.54 13.55
N ALA A 102 13.00 5.53 12.97
CA ALA A 102 13.98 4.76 13.69
C ALA A 102 15.27 5.55 13.99
N ARG A 103 15.65 6.48 13.10
CA ARG A 103 16.74 7.42 13.36
C ARG A 103 16.40 8.30 14.56
N LEU A 104 15.22 8.91 14.57
CA LEU A 104 14.77 9.77 15.67
C LEU A 104 14.69 9.00 17.00
N GLU A 105 14.17 7.78 16.98
CA GLU A 105 14.13 6.91 18.16
C GLU A 105 15.53 6.57 18.67
N ALA A 106 16.46 6.20 17.78
CA ALA A 106 17.84 5.90 18.15
C ALA A 106 18.58 7.12 18.71
N GLU A 107 18.40 8.30 18.11
CA GLU A 107 18.97 9.56 18.59
C GLU A 107 18.49 9.89 20.02
N ARG A 108 17.18 9.75 20.28
CA ARG A 108 16.58 9.94 21.62
C ARG A 108 17.10 8.91 22.64
N ASN A 109 17.24 7.66 22.23
CA ASN A 109 17.80 6.61 23.08
C ASN A 109 19.26 6.90 23.42
N LEU A 110 20.07 7.35 22.45
CA LEU A 110 21.45 7.74 22.69
C LEU A 110 21.56 8.90 23.67
N GLU A 111 20.73 9.93 23.53
CA GLU A 111 20.69 11.05 24.47
C GLU A 111 20.46 10.57 25.91
N TYR A 112 19.48 9.69 26.11
CA TYR A 112 19.19 9.06 27.40
C TYR A 112 20.36 8.22 27.94
N LEU A 113 20.96 7.38 27.10
CA LEU A 113 22.08 6.51 27.48
C LEU A 113 23.33 7.31 27.85
N TYR A 114 23.64 8.38 27.11
CA TYR A 114 24.72 9.30 27.45
C TYR A 114 24.47 10.05 28.76
N ALA A 115 23.21 10.41 29.04
CA ALA A 115 22.86 10.99 30.34
C ALA A 115 23.12 10.01 31.49
N ARG A 116 22.74 8.74 31.35
CA ARG A 116 23.01 7.69 32.36
C ARG A 116 24.49 7.41 32.59
N LEU A 117 25.35 7.55 31.57
CA LEU A 117 26.80 7.42 31.75
C LEU A 117 27.43 8.53 32.60
N ARG A 118 26.78 9.71 32.68
CA ARG A 118 27.26 10.84 33.48
C ARG A 118 26.88 10.75 34.95
N GLU A 119 25.97 9.86 35.33
CA GLU A 119 25.53 9.64 36.72
C GLU A 119 26.50 8.73 37.51
N GLU A 120 27.75 8.59 37.06
CA GLU A 120 28.80 7.71 37.63
C GLU A 120 28.34 6.27 37.90
N PRO A 121 27.97 5.51 36.85
CA PRO A 121 27.52 4.14 36.99
C PRO A 121 28.66 3.20 37.44
N THR A 122 28.29 2.07 38.06
CA THR A 122 29.22 0.96 38.31
C THR A 122 29.88 0.48 37.01
N LEU A 123 31.04 -0.19 37.10
CA LEU A 123 31.75 -0.72 35.93
C LEU A 123 30.87 -1.65 35.06
N GLU A 124 30.05 -2.48 35.71
CA GLU A 124 29.10 -3.38 35.04
C GLU A 124 28.00 -2.62 34.29
N LEU A 125 27.46 -1.56 34.90
CA LEU A 125 26.46 -0.71 34.26
C LEU A 125 27.07 0.10 33.10
N ARG A 126 28.31 0.58 33.23
CA ARG A 126 29.05 1.22 32.13
C ARG A 126 29.20 0.30 30.92
N ASN A 127 29.55 -0.96 31.12
CA ASN A 127 29.67 -1.94 30.04
C ASN A 127 28.32 -2.22 29.36
N THR A 128 27.26 -2.39 30.16
CA THR A 128 25.90 -2.61 29.64
C THR A 128 25.41 -1.42 28.82
N VAL A 129 25.53 -0.19 29.35
CA VAL A 129 25.12 1.03 28.63
C VAL A 129 25.93 1.24 27.36
N SER A 130 27.25 0.96 27.38
CA SER A 130 28.10 1.04 26.19
C SER A 130 27.65 0.06 25.09
N SER A 131 27.21 -1.15 25.47
CA SER A 131 26.66 -2.13 24.52
C SER A 131 25.34 -1.65 23.90
N MET A 132 24.49 -0.97 24.67
CA MET A 132 23.25 -0.35 24.18
C MET A 132 23.54 0.82 23.25
N ILE A 133 24.52 1.68 23.58
CA ILE A 133 24.97 2.76 22.68
C ILE A 133 25.46 2.19 21.35
N ALA A 134 26.29 1.14 21.39
CA ALA A 134 26.76 0.48 20.17
C ALA A 134 25.61 -0.09 19.34
N LYS A 135 24.55 -0.61 19.98
CA LYS A 135 23.34 -1.07 19.30
C LYS A 135 22.59 0.08 18.62
N GLU A 136 22.35 1.20 19.30
CA GLU A 136 21.66 2.35 18.71
C GLU A 136 22.47 3.01 17.59
N MET A 137 23.80 3.09 17.73
CA MET A 137 24.68 3.57 16.65
C MET A 137 24.60 2.69 15.40
N ARG A 138 24.53 1.36 15.55
CA ARG A 138 24.27 0.46 14.41
C ARG A 138 22.91 0.73 13.79
N THR A 139 21.88 1.05 14.58
CA THR A 139 20.56 1.44 14.05
C THR A 139 20.68 2.70 13.19
N ILE A 140 21.34 3.75 13.67
CA ILE A 140 21.57 4.99 12.90
C ILE A 140 22.35 4.71 11.62
N MET A 141 23.46 3.98 11.69
CA MET A 141 24.23 3.59 10.51
C MET A 141 23.39 2.84 9.47
N ARG A 142 22.46 1.98 9.91
CA ARG A 142 21.53 1.30 8.98
C ARG A 142 20.57 2.27 8.31
N THR A 143 20.16 3.35 8.99
CA THR A 143 19.27 4.36 8.40
C THR A 143 19.95 5.22 7.33
N GLU A 144 21.29 5.33 7.36
CA GLU A 144 22.05 6.08 6.36
C GLU A 144 22.12 5.36 5.01
N ASN A 145 21.95 4.04 4.98
CA ASN A 145 21.91 3.27 3.74
C ASN A 145 20.47 3.13 3.19
N PRO A 146 20.12 3.76 2.05
CA PRO A 146 18.75 3.79 1.55
C PRO A 146 18.23 2.43 1.05
N SER A 147 19.11 1.52 0.64
CA SER A 147 18.73 0.28 -0.07
C SER A 147 18.12 -0.80 0.82
N ASP A 148 18.35 -0.79 2.14
CA ASP A 148 18.15 -1.97 2.99
C ASP A 148 17.39 -1.71 4.30
N TYR A 149 16.66 -0.59 4.43
CA TYR A 149 15.98 -0.27 5.68
C TYR A 149 14.51 -0.74 5.73
N SER A 150 14.22 -1.62 6.70
CA SER A 150 12.94 -2.28 7.02
C SER A 150 12.37 -3.21 5.93
N LEU A 151 12.26 -2.76 4.67
CA LEU A 151 11.82 -3.62 3.56
C LEU A 151 12.91 -3.77 2.51
N LYS A 152 13.34 -5.01 2.30
CA LYS A 152 14.14 -5.40 1.15
C LYS A 152 13.19 -5.79 0.02
N ILE A 153 13.32 -5.12 -1.13
CA ILE A 153 12.55 -5.47 -2.32
C ILE A 153 13.12 -6.79 -2.85
N ILE A 154 12.33 -7.87 -2.70
CA ILE A 154 12.67 -9.19 -3.25
C ILE A 154 12.28 -9.27 -4.72
N ASP A 155 11.06 -8.82 -5.02
CA ASP A 155 10.52 -8.73 -6.38
C ASP A 155 10.15 -7.27 -6.69
N PRO A 156 10.86 -6.60 -7.61
CA PRO A 156 10.58 -5.22 -7.96
C PRO A 156 9.25 -5.11 -8.72
N PRO A 157 8.49 -4.01 -8.57
CA PRO A 157 7.28 -3.82 -9.35
C PRO A 157 7.65 -3.70 -10.85
N LEU A 158 7.17 -4.64 -11.65
CA LEU A 158 7.29 -4.63 -13.11
C LEU A 158 6.03 -4.03 -13.75
N ILE A 159 6.16 -3.54 -14.99
CA ILE A 159 5.00 -3.13 -15.78
C ILE A 159 4.24 -4.39 -16.19
N PRO A 160 2.97 -4.57 -15.78
CA PRO A 160 2.23 -5.77 -16.12
C PRO A 160 1.91 -5.83 -17.62
N GLU A 161 2.24 -6.95 -18.26
CA GLU A 161 1.89 -7.22 -19.66
C GLU A 161 0.39 -7.56 -19.82
N PHE A 162 -0.16 -8.29 -18.85
CA PHE A 162 -1.56 -8.73 -18.86
C PHE A 162 -2.41 -7.90 -17.90
N ARG A 163 -3.62 -7.54 -18.34
CA ARG A 163 -4.60 -6.83 -17.50
C ARG A 163 -5.17 -7.78 -16.44
N SER A 164 -5.18 -7.34 -15.18
CA SER A 164 -5.73 -8.11 -14.07
C SER A 164 -7.27 -8.21 -14.08
N SER A 165 -7.96 -7.20 -14.61
CA SER A 165 -9.42 -7.11 -14.61
C SER A 165 -9.96 -6.17 -15.71
N PRO A 166 -11.18 -6.39 -16.24
CA PRO A 166 -12.07 -7.54 -16.02
C PRO A 166 -11.69 -8.75 -16.89
N LYS A 167 -11.92 -9.96 -16.35
CA LYS A 167 -11.77 -11.22 -17.11
C LYS A 167 -12.90 -11.35 -18.13
N ARG A 168 -12.71 -10.80 -19.33
CA ARG A 168 -13.73 -10.76 -20.40
C ARG A 168 -14.30 -12.15 -20.72
N ALA A 169 -13.45 -13.18 -20.75
CA ALA A 169 -13.88 -14.56 -20.98
C ALA A 169 -14.91 -15.04 -19.94
N LEU A 170 -14.70 -14.71 -18.67
CA LEU A 170 -15.63 -15.06 -17.59
C LEU A 170 -16.97 -14.32 -17.75
N LEU A 171 -16.94 -13.04 -18.12
CA LEU A 171 -18.15 -12.25 -18.36
C LEU A 171 -18.95 -12.80 -19.55
N VAL A 172 -18.29 -13.17 -20.64
CA VAL A 172 -18.93 -13.76 -21.82
C VAL A 172 -19.54 -15.12 -21.49
N LEU A 173 -18.83 -15.97 -20.74
CA LEU A 173 -19.35 -17.27 -20.31
C LEU A 173 -20.60 -17.13 -19.45
N LEU A 174 -20.57 -16.24 -18.46
CA LEU A 174 -21.74 -15.95 -17.62
C LEU A 174 -22.90 -15.41 -18.45
N GLY A 175 -22.63 -14.46 -19.35
CA GLY A 175 -23.64 -13.91 -20.26
C GLY A 175 -24.29 -14.98 -21.16
N ALA A 176 -23.50 -15.94 -21.66
CA ALA A 176 -24.01 -17.05 -22.45
C ALA A 176 -24.92 -17.98 -21.63
N ILE A 177 -24.52 -18.33 -20.40
CA ILE A 177 -25.32 -19.17 -19.50
C ILE A 177 -26.65 -18.48 -19.15
N PHE A 178 -26.61 -17.21 -18.74
CA PHE A 178 -27.84 -16.46 -18.42
C PHE A 178 -28.73 -16.23 -19.65
N GLY A 179 -28.14 -15.95 -20.80
CA GLY A 179 -28.87 -15.79 -22.07
C GLY A 179 -29.56 -17.09 -22.49
N PHE A 180 -28.87 -18.23 -22.39
CA PHE A 180 -29.44 -19.53 -22.69
C PHE A 180 -30.60 -19.87 -21.74
N ALA A 181 -30.41 -19.70 -20.43
CA ALA A 181 -31.44 -19.95 -19.44
C ALA A 181 -32.69 -19.07 -19.67
N ALA A 182 -32.50 -17.77 -19.91
CA ALA A 182 -33.60 -16.85 -20.23
C ALA A 182 -34.32 -17.22 -21.52
N GLY A 183 -33.58 -17.69 -22.55
CA GLY A 183 -34.15 -18.19 -23.79
C GLY A 183 -35.05 -19.42 -23.58
N VAL A 184 -34.59 -20.40 -22.80
CA VAL A 184 -35.37 -21.60 -22.45
C VAL A 184 -36.63 -21.22 -21.66
N ILE A 185 -36.51 -20.34 -20.66
CA ILE A 185 -37.66 -19.86 -19.87
C ILE A 185 -38.69 -19.17 -20.77
N SER A 186 -38.24 -18.30 -21.70
CA SER A 186 -39.13 -17.61 -22.63
C SER A 186 -39.87 -18.59 -23.55
N LEU A 187 -39.20 -19.64 -24.01
CA LEU A 187 -39.81 -20.72 -24.80
C LEU A 187 -40.88 -21.47 -24.00
N LEU A 188 -40.60 -21.85 -22.75
CA LEU A 188 -41.54 -22.55 -21.89
C LEU A 188 -42.80 -21.71 -21.59
N ILE A 189 -42.64 -20.41 -21.30
CA ILE A 189 -43.77 -19.49 -21.08
C ILE A 189 -44.62 -19.37 -22.36
N ARG A 190 -43.98 -19.26 -23.53
CA ARG A 190 -44.71 -19.22 -24.81
C ARG A 190 -45.47 -20.52 -25.07
N GLN A 191 -44.90 -21.66 -24.71
CA GLN A 191 -45.55 -22.96 -24.87
C GLN A 191 -46.75 -23.10 -23.93
N SER A 192 -46.62 -22.74 -22.65
CA SER A 192 -47.72 -22.84 -21.68
C SER A 192 -48.89 -21.90 -22.04
N LEU A 193 -48.61 -20.69 -22.51
CA LEU A 193 -49.65 -19.76 -22.99
C LEU A 193 -50.35 -20.24 -24.26
N ARG A 194 -49.65 -20.97 -25.14
CA ARG A 194 -50.27 -21.58 -26.33
C ARG A 194 -51.08 -22.83 -25.99
N ALA A 195 -50.67 -23.60 -24.98
CA ALA A 195 -51.40 -24.78 -24.53
C ALA A 195 -52.65 -24.44 -23.69
N ALA A 196 -52.71 -23.24 -23.11
CA ALA A 196 -53.85 -22.76 -22.32
C ALA A 196 -54.93 -22.03 -23.16
N LYS A 197 -54.79 -21.96 -24.48
CA LYS A 197 -55.72 -21.33 -25.42
C LYS A 197 -56.26 -22.35 -26.40
#